data_AF-A0A1F9DJH4-F1
#
_entry.id   AF-A0A1F9DJH4-F1
#
_cell.length_a   1.000
_cell.length_b   1.000
_cell.length_c   1.000
_cell.angle_alpha   90.00
_cell.angle_beta   90.00
_cell.angle_gamma   90.00
#
_symmetry.space_group_name_H-M   'P 1'
#
loop_
_entity.id
_entity.type
_entity.pdbx_description
1 polymer ?
#
loop_
_entity_poly.entity_id
_entity_poly.type
_entity_poly.pdbx_seq_one_letter_code
_entity_poly.pdbx_strand_id
1 'polypeptide(L)'
;MCNDAGAMKQQLLSFQEIVARYRRGENLFDITIEKWTGIKDSFRSLEQLAEVGPIIKSARSGGAFCLEYLDNCLICPLERWCKDPQSTYQTIIKLMYLYASSGHKDLKQRTVKHVEMFLEELEEYKEEFRSRLH
;
A
#
# COMPACT_ATOMS: atom_id res chain seq x y z
N MET A 1 -9.36 12.41 -30.82
CA MET A 1 -9.56 12.49 -29.35
C MET A 1 -9.68 11.08 -28.83
N CYS A 2 -8.61 10.59 -28.22
CA CYS A 2 -8.56 9.56 -27.17
C CYS A 2 -7.11 9.68 -26.67
N ASN A 3 -6.92 10.48 -25.63
CA ASN A 3 -5.64 10.48 -24.92
C ASN A 3 -5.59 9.15 -24.18
N ASP A 4 -4.83 8.20 -24.72
CA ASP A 4 -4.27 7.12 -23.92
C ASP A 4 -3.39 7.80 -22.87
N ALA A 5 -3.99 8.12 -21.72
CA ALA A 5 -3.25 8.31 -20.50
C ALA A 5 -2.55 6.98 -20.25
N GLY A 6 -1.32 6.89 -20.75
CA GLY A 6 -0.44 5.76 -20.50
C GLY A 6 -0.51 5.47 -19.03
N ALA A 7 -1.09 4.31 -18.68
CA ALA A 7 -1.09 3.81 -17.33
C ALA A 7 0.37 3.69 -16.93
N MET A 8 0.88 4.73 -16.27
CA MET A 8 2.25 4.82 -15.83
C MET A 8 2.43 3.63 -14.90
N LYS A 9 3.20 2.63 -15.33
CA LYS A 9 3.45 1.40 -14.57
C LYS A 9 4.12 1.82 -13.27
N GLN A 10 3.34 2.05 -12.22
CA GLN A 10 3.87 2.53 -10.95
C GLN A 10 4.73 1.41 -10.36
N GLN A 11 6.03 1.65 -10.37
CA GLN A 11 7.02 0.71 -9.85
C GLN A 11 6.85 0.57 -8.34
N LEU A 12 7.09 -0.64 -7.81
CA LEU A 12 7.13 -0.86 -6.37
C LEU A 12 8.18 0.08 -5.74
N LEU A 13 7.74 0.98 -4.87
CA LEU A 13 8.66 1.79 -4.08
C LEU A 13 9.54 0.91 -3.21
N SER A 14 10.85 1.11 -3.32
CA SER A 14 11.82 0.53 -2.42
C SER A 14 11.79 1.25 -1.06
N PHE A 15 12.23 0.55 -0.02
CA PHE A 15 12.34 1.16 1.31
C PHE A 15 13.35 2.32 1.33
N GLN A 16 14.42 2.26 0.51
CA GLN A 16 15.40 3.34 0.40
C GLN A 16 14.78 4.61 -0.20
N GLU A 17 13.92 4.48 -1.21
CA GLU A 17 13.18 5.61 -1.78
C GLU A 17 12.22 6.22 -0.76
N ILE A 18 11.49 5.38 -0.01
CA ILE A 18 10.60 5.85 1.08
C ILE A 18 11.40 6.66 2.11
N VAL A 19 12.56 6.15 2.56
CA VAL A 19 13.43 6.85 3.50
C VAL A 19 13.95 8.17 2.93
N ALA A 20 14.38 8.18 1.67
CA ALA A 20 14.89 9.39 1.01
C ALA A 20 13.81 10.47 0.90
N ARG A 21 12.59 10.10 0.50
CA ARG A 21 11.43 11.01 0.38
C ARG A 21 10.99 11.54 1.73
N TYR A 22 10.91 10.67 2.74
CA TYR A 22 10.64 11.06 4.12
C TYR A 22 11.63 12.11 4.62
N ARG A 23 12.94 11.90 4.43
CA ARG A 23 13.99 12.84 4.84
C ARG A 23 13.92 14.20 4.14
N ARG A 24 13.32 14.25 2.95
CA ARG A 24 13.06 15.52 2.22
C ARG A 24 11.83 16.26 2.73
N GLY A 25 11.08 15.69 3.68
CA GLY A 25 9.85 16.28 4.18
C GLY A 25 8.67 16.13 3.22
N GLU A 26 8.71 15.15 2.32
CA GLU A 26 7.56 14.84 1.46
C GLU A 26 6.38 14.30 2.30
N ASN A 27 5.16 14.54 1.82
CA ASN A 27 3.95 14.19 2.55
C ASN A 27 3.83 12.67 2.79
N LEU A 28 3.59 12.28 4.04
CA LEU A 28 3.53 10.86 4.44
C LEU A 28 2.38 10.10 3.79
N PHE A 29 1.23 10.75 3.59
CA PHE A 29 0.10 10.17 2.89
C PHE A 29 0.44 9.92 1.43
N ASP A 30 1.03 10.89 0.74
CA ASP A 30 1.39 10.74 -0.68
C ASP A 30 2.36 9.58 -0.90
N ILE A 31 3.42 9.45 -0.08
CA ILE A 31 4.35 8.33 -0.15
C ILE A 31 3.63 6.99 0.10
N THR A 32 2.69 6.96 1.06
CA THR A 32 1.97 5.75 1.42
C THR A 32 0.98 5.33 0.33
N ILE A 33 0.21 6.27 -0.21
CA ILE A 33 -0.73 6.07 -1.32
C ILE A 33 0.00 5.56 -2.55
N GLU A 34 1.13 6.17 -2.91
CA GLU A 34 1.94 5.76 -4.05
C GLU A 34 2.47 4.34 -3.88
N LYS A 35 2.99 4.00 -2.69
CA LYS A 35 3.44 2.64 -2.38
C LYS A 35 2.33 1.61 -2.60
N TRP A 36 1.14 1.85 -2.05
CA TRP A 36 0.03 0.91 -2.14
C TRP A 36 -0.60 0.84 -3.53
N THR A 37 -0.55 1.95 -4.29
CA THR A 37 -0.94 1.98 -5.70
C THR A 37 0.03 1.15 -6.55
N GLY A 38 1.34 1.29 -6.35
CA GLY A 38 2.34 0.45 -7.01
C GLY A 38 2.18 -1.03 -6.68
N ILE A 39 1.83 -1.37 -5.43
CA ILE A 39 1.48 -2.75 -5.04
C ILE A 39 0.25 -3.26 -5.79
N LYS A 40 -0.83 -2.48 -5.83
CA LYS A 40 -2.06 -2.82 -6.55
C LYS A 40 -1.78 -3.10 -8.03
N ASP A 41 -1.07 -2.20 -8.69
CA ASP A 41 -0.81 -2.26 -10.13
C ASP A 41 0.15 -3.40 -10.48
N SER A 42 1.16 -3.64 -9.64
CA SER A 42 2.04 -4.80 -9.75
C SER A 42 1.26 -6.11 -9.58
N PHE A 43 0.35 -6.17 -8.61
CA PHE A 43 -0.44 -7.38 -8.37
C PHE A 43 -1.44 -7.63 -9.51
N ARG A 44 -2.07 -6.58 -10.06
CA ARG A 44 -2.94 -6.65 -11.24
C ARG A 44 -2.20 -7.18 -12.47
N SER A 45 -1.04 -6.60 -12.77
CA SER A 45 -0.22 -6.94 -13.95
C SER A 45 0.57 -8.24 -13.81
N LEU A 46 0.54 -8.89 -12.64
CA LEU A 46 1.27 -10.12 -12.39
C LEU A 46 0.86 -11.27 -13.33
N GLU A 47 1.83 -11.79 -14.07
CA GLU A 47 1.65 -12.89 -15.03
C GLU A 47 2.13 -14.22 -14.45
N GLN A 48 3.17 -14.18 -13.60
CA GLN A 48 3.82 -15.36 -13.05
C GLN A 48 3.84 -15.33 -11.52
N LEU A 49 3.60 -16.48 -10.87
CA LEU A 49 3.64 -16.57 -9.40
C LEU A 49 5.01 -16.23 -8.81
N ALA A 50 6.09 -16.44 -9.56
CA ALA A 50 7.44 -16.06 -9.14
C ALA A 50 7.59 -14.54 -8.88
N GLU A 51 6.74 -13.71 -9.49
CA GLU A 51 6.74 -12.26 -9.34
C GLU A 51 6.07 -11.79 -8.04
N VAL A 52 5.37 -12.67 -7.32
CA VAL A 52 4.62 -12.32 -6.10
C VAL A 52 5.55 -11.97 -4.94
N GLY A 53 6.71 -12.62 -4.86
CA GLY A 53 7.66 -12.46 -3.75
C GLY A 53 8.09 -10.99 -3.53
N PRO A 54 8.57 -10.28 -4.56
CA PRO A 54 8.87 -8.85 -4.48
C PRO A 54 7.69 -7.98 -4.04
N ILE A 55 6.47 -8.28 -4.48
CA ILE A 55 5.28 -7.49 -4.10
C ILE A 55 4.96 -7.67 -2.61
N ILE A 56 4.97 -8.91 -2.11
CA ILE A 56 4.79 -9.19 -0.68
C ILE A 56 5.87 -8.51 0.15
N LYS A 57 7.13 -8.55 -0.31
CA LYS A 57 8.24 -7.87 0.36
C LYS A 57 8.00 -6.36 0.45
N SER A 58 7.53 -5.73 -0.64
CA SER A 58 7.19 -4.30 -0.63
C SER A 58 6.04 -4.01 0.33
N ALA A 59 4.96 -4.79 0.28
CA ALA A 59 3.80 -4.62 1.18
C ALA A 59 4.19 -4.73 2.66
N ARG A 60 5.09 -5.65 3.01
CA ARG A 60 5.57 -5.86 4.38
C ARG A 60 6.65 -4.88 4.84
N SER A 61 7.31 -4.19 3.92
CA SER A 61 8.31 -3.19 4.29
C SER A 61 7.65 -2.03 5.03
N GLY A 62 8.38 -1.32 5.90
CA GLY A 62 7.87 -0.12 6.56
C GLY A 62 7.40 0.94 5.55
N GLY A 63 6.39 1.73 5.92
CA GLY A 63 5.94 2.91 5.16
C GLY A 63 6.50 4.21 5.73
N ALA A 64 6.14 5.34 5.13
CA ALA A 64 6.54 6.66 5.61
C ALA A 64 6.06 6.91 7.06
N PHE A 65 4.81 6.51 7.38
CA PHE A 65 4.29 6.56 8.75
C PHE A 65 5.05 5.66 9.73
N CYS A 66 5.61 4.53 9.27
CA CYS A 66 6.42 3.69 10.15
C CYS A 66 7.76 4.34 10.52
N LEU A 67 8.27 5.27 9.69
CA LEU A 67 9.46 6.06 10.00
C LEU A 67 9.14 7.16 11.01
N GLU A 68 8.02 7.88 10.80
CA GLU A 68 7.60 8.97 11.67
C GLU A 68 7.15 8.48 13.07
N TYR A 69 6.42 7.37 13.12
CA TYR A 69 5.78 6.87 14.34
C TYR A 69 6.48 5.61 14.91
N LEU A 70 7.76 5.39 14.58
CA LEU A 70 8.50 4.18 14.97
C LEU A 70 8.46 3.94 16.49
N ASP A 71 8.69 4.99 17.26
CA ASP A 71 8.76 4.93 18.73
C ASP A 71 7.37 4.95 19.39
N ASN A 72 6.32 5.31 18.65
CA ASN A 72 4.96 5.38 19.19
C ASN A 72 3.89 5.10 18.12
N CYS A 73 3.78 3.85 17.71
CA CYS A 73 2.78 3.42 16.73
C CYS A 73 1.32 3.62 17.24
N LEU A 74 1.11 3.73 18.56
CA LEU A 74 -0.23 3.92 19.15
C LEU A 74 -0.88 5.25 18.77
N ILE A 75 -0.09 6.26 18.43
CA ILE A 75 -0.57 7.57 17.98
C ILE A 75 -0.47 7.73 16.46
N CYS A 76 -0.08 6.68 15.74
CA CYS A 76 0.03 6.70 14.29
C CYS A 76 -1.36 6.91 13.68
N PRO A 77 -1.53 7.86 12.75
CA PRO A 77 -2.79 8.06 12.04
C PRO A 77 -3.27 6.79 11.32
N LEU A 78 -2.36 5.88 10.97
CA LEU A 78 -2.67 4.61 10.31
C LEU A 78 -2.84 3.42 11.26
N GLU A 79 -2.82 3.61 12.58
CA GLU A 79 -2.81 2.52 13.58
C GLU A 79 -3.97 1.54 13.37
N ARG A 80 -5.19 2.05 13.14
CA ARG A 80 -6.40 1.25 12.95
C ARG A 80 -6.31 0.24 11.81
N TRP A 81 -5.56 0.58 10.75
CA TRP A 81 -5.40 -0.29 9.59
C TRP A 81 -4.29 -1.32 9.76
N CYS A 82 -3.40 -1.19 10.75
CA CYS A 82 -2.21 -2.02 10.89
C CYS A 82 -2.25 -2.97 12.09
N LYS A 83 -2.78 -2.52 13.24
CA LYS A 83 -2.57 -3.20 14.52
C LYS A 83 -3.58 -4.30 14.83
N ASP A 84 -4.82 -4.15 14.39
CA ASP A 84 -5.86 -5.17 14.59
C ASP A 84 -5.48 -6.46 13.84
N PRO A 85 -5.51 -7.66 14.46
CA PRO A 85 -5.33 -8.94 13.75
C PRO A 85 -6.28 -9.16 12.56
N GLN A 86 -7.44 -8.49 12.56
CA GLN A 86 -8.42 -8.48 11.48
C GLN A 86 -8.37 -7.19 10.64
N SER A 87 -7.32 -6.37 10.79
CA SER A 87 -7.18 -5.11 10.07
C SER A 87 -7.11 -5.31 8.55
N THR A 88 -7.34 -4.22 7.82
CA THR A 88 -7.19 -4.18 6.36
C THR A 88 -5.80 -4.63 5.93
N TYR A 89 -4.73 -4.16 6.60
CA TYR A 89 -3.37 -4.62 6.34
C TYR A 89 -3.21 -6.13 6.51
N GLN A 90 -3.61 -6.69 7.66
CA GLN A 90 -3.46 -8.13 7.93
C GLN A 90 -4.24 -8.97 6.92
N THR A 91 -5.44 -8.50 6.55
CA THR A 91 -6.27 -9.13 5.53
C THR A 91 -5.58 -9.15 4.17
N ILE A 92 -5.03 -8.02 3.71
CA ILE A 92 -4.31 -7.94 2.43
C ILE A 92 -3.10 -8.88 2.44
N ILE A 93 -2.27 -8.85 3.48
CA ILE A 93 -1.07 -9.68 3.58
C ILE A 93 -1.43 -11.17 3.56
N LYS A 94 -2.47 -11.57 4.30
CA LYS A 94 -2.99 -12.95 4.30
C LYS A 94 -3.41 -13.39 2.90
N LEU A 95 -4.15 -12.56 2.17
CA LEU A 95 -4.60 -12.88 0.82
C LEU A 95 -3.43 -13.01 -0.16
N MET A 96 -2.43 -12.14 -0.06
CA MET A 96 -1.22 -12.25 -0.87
C MET A 96 -0.48 -13.57 -0.64
N TYR A 97 -0.32 -13.99 0.62
CA TYR A 97 0.32 -15.27 0.94
C TYR A 97 -0.50 -16.48 0.46
N LEU A 98 -1.82 -16.45 0.65
CA LEU A 98 -2.69 -17.51 0.14
C LEU A 98 -2.62 -17.61 -1.38
N TYR A 99 -2.55 -16.47 -2.07
CA TYR A 99 -2.35 -16.44 -3.52
C TYR A 99 -0.97 -17.01 -3.90
N ALA A 100 0.09 -16.60 -3.22
CA ALA A 100 1.44 -17.11 -3.46
C ALA A 100 1.55 -18.64 -3.30
N SER A 101 0.81 -19.22 -2.35
CA SER A 101 0.82 -20.67 -2.10
C SER A 101 -0.06 -21.50 -3.03
N SER A 102 -1.14 -20.92 -3.57
CA SER A 102 -2.16 -21.68 -4.31
C SER A 102 -2.25 -21.32 -5.80
N GLY A 103 -1.85 -20.11 -6.17
CA GLY A 103 -2.08 -19.56 -7.50
C GLY A 103 -3.53 -19.28 -7.87
N HIS A 104 -4.48 -19.39 -6.92
CA HIS A 104 -5.90 -19.22 -7.22
C HIS A 104 -6.24 -17.77 -7.60
N LYS A 105 -6.76 -17.57 -8.82
CA LYS A 105 -7.06 -16.24 -9.37
C LYS A 105 -8.09 -15.44 -8.55
N ASP A 106 -9.01 -16.11 -7.84
CA ASP A 106 -9.95 -15.45 -6.92
C ASP A 106 -9.22 -14.69 -5.80
N LEU A 107 -8.16 -15.29 -5.24
CA LEU A 107 -7.35 -14.64 -4.21
C LEU A 107 -6.62 -13.42 -4.77
N LYS A 108 -6.20 -13.48 -6.03
CA LYS A 108 -5.63 -12.32 -6.73
C LYS A 108 -6.62 -11.16 -6.79
N GLN A 109 -7.84 -11.42 -7.26
CA GLN A 109 -8.90 -10.42 -7.37
C GLN A 109 -9.29 -9.85 -6.00
N ARG A 110 -9.44 -10.71 -4.99
CA ARG A 110 -9.74 -10.28 -3.61
C ARG A 110 -8.64 -9.41 -3.03
N THR A 111 -7.37 -9.76 -3.24
CA THR A 111 -6.24 -8.94 -2.80
C THR A 111 -6.31 -7.53 -3.40
N VAL A 112 -6.49 -7.45 -4.72
CA VAL A 112 -6.62 -6.16 -5.43
C VAL A 112 -7.77 -5.35 -4.86
N LYS A 113 -8.95 -5.95 -4.70
CA LYS A 113 -10.13 -5.26 -4.15
C LYS A 113 -9.88 -4.71 -2.74
N HIS A 114 -9.23 -5.47 -1.87
CA HIS A 114 -8.91 -5.00 -0.52
C HIS A 114 -7.88 -3.86 -0.52
N VAL A 115 -6.91 -3.88 -1.45
CA VAL A 115 -5.97 -2.76 -1.61
C VAL A 115 -6.68 -1.51 -2.15
N GLU A 116 -7.66 -1.66 -3.04
CA GLU A 116 -8.46 -0.53 -3.53
C GLU A 116 -9.29 0.11 -2.42
N MET A 117 -10.01 -0.69 -1.64
CA MET A 117 -10.75 -0.20 -0.47
C MET A 117 -9.81 0.53 0.51
N PHE A 118 -8.62 -0.04 0.75
CA PHE A 118 -7.64 0.62 1.61
C PHE A 118 -7.17 1.98 1.06
N LEU A 119 -6.94 2.09 -0.25
CA LEU A 119 -6.56 3.35 -0.89
C LEU A 119 -7.68 4.38 -0.81
N GLU A 120 -8.92 3.98 -1.05
CA GLU A 120 -10.11 4.85 -0.92
C GLU A 120 -10.23 5.40 0.51
N GLU A 121 -10.20 4.52 1.52
CA GLU A 121 -10.26 4.91 2.93
C GLU A 121 -9.07 5.82 3.34
N LEU A 122 -7.90 5.62 2.74
CA LEU A 122 -6.70 6.41 3.01
C LEU A 122 -6.78 7.82 2.42
N GLU A 123 -7.32 7.96 1.20
CA GLU A 123 -7.55 9.26 0.57
C GLU A 123 -8.64 10.05 1.29
N GLU A 124 -9.76 9.41 1.66
CA GLU A 124 -10.81 10.03 2.48
C GLU A 124 -10.23 10.55 3.80
N TYR A 125 -9.44 9.72 4.48
CA TYR A 125 -8.82 10.09 5.74
C TYR A 125 -7.77 11.19 5.60
N LYS A 126 -7.00 11.22 4.50
CA LYS A 126 -6.08 12.32 4.19
C LYS A 126 -6.82 13.65 4.07
N GLU A 127 -7.96 13.66 3.39
CA GLU A 127 -8.78 14.86 3.22
C GLU A 127 -9.42 15.31 4.55
N GLU A 128 -9.91 14.37 5.37
CA GLU A 128 -10.37 14.67 6.74
C GLU A 128 -9.24 15.21 7.62
N PHE A 129 -8.04 14.63 7.52
CA PHE A 129 -6.90 15.06 8.30
C PHE A 129 -6.49 16.49 7.91
N ARG A 130 -6.51 16.81 6.61
CA ARG A 130 -6.26 18.18 6.13
C ARG A 130 -7.31 19.17 6.62
N SER A 131 -8.60 18.81 6.62
CA SER A 131 -9.67 19.71 7.06
C SER A 131 -9.64 20.02 8.55
N ARG A 132 -9.13 19.11 9.39
CA ARG A 132 -8.96 19.34 10.84
C ARG A 132 -7.78 20.26 11.19
N LEU A 133 -6.87 20.50 10.25
CA LEU A 133 -5.70 21.36 10.40
C LEU A 133 -5.95 22.81 9.92
N HIS A 134 -7.13 23.09 9.35
CA HIS A 134 -7.59 24.41 8.89
C HIS A 134 -8.71 24.93 9.78
#